data_AF-A0A537AYP1-F1
#
_entry.id   AF-A0A537AYP1-F1
#
_cell.length_a   1.000
_cell.length_b   1.000
_cell.length_c   1.000
_cell.angle_alpha   90.00
_cell.angle_beta   90.00
_cell.angle_gamma   90.00
#
_symmetry.space_group_name_H-M   'P 1'
#
loop_
_entity.id
_entity.type
_entity.pdbx_description
1 polymer ?
#
loop_
_entity_poly.entity_id
_entity_poly.type
_entity_poly.pdbx_seq_one_letter_code
_entity_poly.pdbx_strand_id
1 'polypeptide(L)'
;MRSALPLMLVLILTALQGVARSEETFQKVGVYLEQTVEDQDSEIMFEAIGGDLGLTTLKVVAPDGRTVVDFKAPDSKLGVRQVHLESPEPKDKDAIRKDFPEGTYRFVASTTAGTALRGQTTLSHKLPDAPSFVQPQPDATNVPVKSLQIRWRPAKGVAKQLVVIEHEPTGNEFRMNLPPASAAFVVPDGFLSPGRKYKLGISAVSNDGNSTVIETDFTTASGK
;
A
#
# COMPACT_ATOMS: atom_id res chain seq x y z
N MET A 1 9.70 83.78 -25.18
CA MET A 1 9.64 82.37 -25.66
C MET A 1 9.08 81.54 -24.50
N ARG A 2 7.77 81.44 -24.30
CA ARG A 2 6.81 80.41 -24.78
C ARG A 2 7.27 78.94 -24.62
N SER A 3 6.37 78.16 -24.01
CA SER A 3 6.19 76.69 -24.06
C SER A 3 6.97 75.87 -23.02
N ALA A 4 6.47 74.78 -22.42
CA ALA A 4 5.15 74.22 -22.10
C ALA A 4 5.48 72.96 -21.26
N LEU A 5 4.71 72.64 -20.21
CA LEU A 5 4.75 71.31 -19.60
C LEU A 5 4.10 70.30 -20.56
N PRO A 6 4.60 69.05 -20.64
CA PRO A 6 3.76 67.91 -20.92
C PRO A 6 3.50 67.11 -19.64
N LEU A 7 2.21 66.88 -19.47
CA LEU A 7 1.52 65.94 -18.60
C LEU A 7 2.12 64.53 -18.73
N MET A 8 2.59 63.93 -17.64
CA MET A 8 2.96 62.50 -17.62
C MET A 8 1.79 61.69 -17.07
N LEU A 9 1.21 60.89 -17.95
CA LEU A 9 0.12 59.96 -17.70
C LEU A 9 0.59 58.84 -16.75
N VAL A 10 0.05 58.77 -15.54
CA VAL A 10 0.29 57.64 -14.62
C VAL A 10 -0.72 56.53 -14.94
N LEU A 11 -0.26 55.50 -15.64
CA LEU A 11 -1.01 54.27 -15.86
C LEU A 11 -0.77 53.35 -14.66
N ILE A 12 -1.71 53.30 -13.71
CA ILE A 12 -1.66 52.33 -12.61
C ILE A 12 -2.11 50.98 -13.15
N LEU A 13 -1.16 50.12 -13.49
CA LEU A 13 -1.42 48.72 -13.85
C LEU A 13 -1.60 47.91 -12.56
N THR A 14 -2.84 47.64 -12.17
CA THR A 14 -3.14 46.66 -11.11
C THR A 14 -2.85 45.25 -11.63
N ALA A 15 -1.67 44.73 -11.31
CA ALA A 15 -1.36 43.32 -11.52
C ALA A 15 -2.19 42.47 -10.53
N LEU A 16 -3.27 41.87 -11.02
CA LEU A 16 -3.88 40.70 -10.39
C LEU A 16 -2.85 39.56 -10.48
N GLN A 17 -1.98 39.46 -9.47
CA GLN A 17 -1.16 38.28 -9.26
C GLN A 17 -2.10 37.14 -8.86
N GLY A 18 -2.54 36.36 -9.86
CA GLY A 18 -3.05 35.03 -9.60
C GLY A 18 -1.96 34.26 -8.87
N VAL A 19 -2.17 33.97 -7.59
CA VAL A 19 -1.30 33.09 -6.83
C VAL A 19 -1.38 31.74 -7.52
N ALA A 20 -0.38 31.42 -8.34
CA ALA A 20 -0.15 30.05 -8.76
C ALA A 20 0.09 29.26 -7.48
N ARG A 21 -0.95 28.55 -7.00
CA ARG A 21 -0.79 27.58 -5.91
C ARG A 21 0.27 26.59 -6.40
N SER A 22 1.41 26.51 -5.72
CA SER A 22 2.34 25.40 -5.96
C SER A 22 1.57 24.12 -5.63
N GLU A 23 1.35 23.28 -6.63
CA GLU A 23 0.80 21.95 -6.39
C GLU A 23 1.88 21.13 -5.71
N GLU A 24 1.64 20.77 -4.44
CA GLU A 24 2.54 19.89 -3.70
C GLU A 24 2.26 18.44 -4.10
N THR A 25 3.27 17.58 -3.97
CA THR A 25 3.14 16.15 -4.28
C THR A 25 2.99 15.34 -3.00
N PHE A 26 2.33 14.19 -3.11
CA PHE A 26 2.37 13.19 -2.05
C PHE A 26 3.81 12.71 -1.80
N GLN A 27 4.13 12.35 -0.57
CA GLN A 27 5.34 11.60 -0.22
C GLN A 27 5.29 10.21 -0.87
N LYS A 28 4.12 9.58 -0.92
CA LYS A 28 3.91 8.29 -1.59
C LYS A 28 2.46 8.14 -2.04
N VAL A 29 2.26 7.53 -3.21
CA VAL A 29 0.97 6.99 -3.65
C VAL A 29 1.18 5.60 -4.25
N GLY A 30 0.20 4.73 -4.12
CA GLY A 30 0.26 3.35 -4.60
C GLY A 30 -1.11 2.77 -4.88
N VAL A 31 -1.17 1.94 -5.92
CA VAL A 31 -2.30 1.05 -6.22
C VAL A 31 -1.67 -0.29 -6.58
N TYR A 32 -2.00 -1.33 -5.82
CA TYR A 32 -1.36 -2.63 -5.94
C TYR A 32 -2.41 -3.73 -6.05
N LEU A 33 -2.12 -4.75 -6.85
CA LEU A 33 -2.87 -5.99 -6.91
C LEU A 33 -2.17 -7.04 -6.07
N GLU A 34 -2.88 -7.60 -5.10
CA GLU A 34 -2.47 -8.80 -4.35
C GLU A 34 -3.29 -10.01 -4.79
N GLN A 35 -2.67 -11.19 -4.76
CA GLN A 35 -3.29 -12.47 -5.04
C GLN A 35 -2.78 -13.52 -4.06
N THR A 36 -3.70 -14.20 -3.38
CA THR A 36 -3.42 -15.41 -2.62
C THR A 36 -3.60 -16.65 -3.48
N VAL A 37 -2.61 -17.54 -3.49
CA VAL A 37 -2.58 -18.71 -4.38
C VAL A 37 -3.60 -19.76 -3.94
N GLU A 38 -3.66 -20.06 -2.65
CA GLU A 38 -4.48 -21.12 -2.07
C GLU A 38 -5.98 -20.79 -2.15
N ASP A 39 -6.36 -19.56 -1.82
CA ASP A 39 -7.77 -19.14 -1.80
C ASP A 39 -8.29 -18.64 -3.16
N GLN A 40 -7.36 -18.34 -4.08
CA GLN A 40 -7.59 -17.85 -5.43
C GLN A 40 -8.33 -16.51 -5.51
N ASP A 41 -8.39 -15.77 -4.42
CA ASP A 41 -8.88 -14.41 -4.37
C ASP A 41 -7.80 -13.40 -4.74
N SER A 42 -8.23 -12.16 -4.86
CA SER A 42 -7.40 -11.02 -5.17
C SER A 42 -8.04 -9.76 -4.61
N GLU A 43 -7.20 -8.81 -4.24
CA GLU A 43 -7.63 -7.51 -3.76
C GLU A 43 -6.82 -6.38 -4.37
N ILE A 44 -7.38 -5.18 -4.30
CA ILE A 44 -6.70 -3.94 -4.65
C ILE A 44 -6.42 -3.16 -3.38
N MET A 45 -5.15 -2.84 -3.18
CA MET A 45 -4.69 -2.01 -2.09
C MET A 45 -4.37 -0.60 -2.61
N PHE A 46 -4.89 0.41 -1.92
CA PHE A 46 -4.54 1.81 -2.12
C PHE A 46 -3.70 2.31 -0.95
N GLU A 47 -2.64 3.04 -1.25
CA GLU A 47 -1.81 3.71 -0.27
C GLU A 47 -1.63 5.17 -0.67
N ALA A 48 -1.77 6.08 0.30
CA ALA A 48 -1.35 7.46 0.13
C ALA A 48 -0.75 7.98 1.43
N ILE A 49 0.44 8.59 1.31
CA ILE A 49 1.13 9.30 2.37
C ILE A 49 1.26 10.73 1.89
N GLY A 50 0.65 11.67 2.64
CA GLY A 50 0.71 13.09 2.36
C GLY A 50 2.12 13.64 2.57
N GLY A 51 2.30 14.42 3.62
CA GLY A 51 3.61 14.92 4.04
C GLY A 51 3.57 15.26 5.52
N ASP A 52 4.13 16.40 5.89
CA ASP A 52 4.08 16.85 7.28
C ASP A 52 2.70 17.40 7.68
N LEU A 53 1.92 17.88 6.71
CA LEU A 53 0.53 18.26 6.90
C LEU A 53 -0.39 17.06 6.70
N GLY A 54 -1.35 16.89 7.61
CA GLY A 54 -2.35 15.83 7.50
C GLY A 54 -3.38 16.10 6.40
N LEU A 55 -3.86 15.04 5.79
CA LEU A 55 -4.92 15.02 4.78
C LEU A 55 -6.27 15.28 5.44
N THR A 56 -7.09 16.10 4.80
CA THR A 56 -8.51 16.32 5.13
C THR A 56 -9.43 15.57 4.15
N THR A 57 -8.95 15.37 2.92
CA THR A 57 -9.62 14.56 1.89
C THR A 57 -8.61 13.75 1.10
N LEU A 58 -9.05 12.66 0.49
CA LEU A 58 -8.34 11.95 -0.57
C LEU A 58 -9.36 11.46 -1.60
N LYS A 59 -9.08 11.74 -2.88
CA LYS A 59 -9.79 11.21 -4.03
C LYS A 59 -8.83 10.43 -4.92
N VAL A 60 -9.22 9.24 -5.33
CA VAL A 60 -8.50 8.45 -6.33
C VAL A 60 -9.41 8.22 -7.53
N VAL A 61 -8.92 8.60 -8.71
CA VAL A 61 -9.62 8.46 -9.99
C VAL A 61 -8.93 7.39 -10.83
N ALA A 62 -9.70 6.38 -11.25
CA ALA A 62 -9.24 5.28 -12.07
C ALA A 62 -9.02 5.70 -13.54
N PRO A 63 -8.33 4.87 -14.35
CA PRO A 63 -8.05 5.16 -15.76
C PRO A 63 -9.29 5.44 -16.62
N ASP A 64 -10.42 4.83 -16.26
CA ASP A 64 -11.71 5.03 -16.93
C ASP A 64 -12.47 6.29 -16.48
N GLY A 65 -11.89 7.08 -15.57
CA GLY A 65 -12.45 8.31 -15.04
C GLY A 65 -13.37 8.15 -13.82
N ARG A 66 -13.65 6.93 -13.37
CA ARG A 66 -14.44 6.71 -12.14
C ARG A 66 -13.64 7.10 -10.90
N THR A 67 -14.34 7.64 -9.90
CA THR A 67 -13.77 7.80 -8.55
C THR A 67 -13.90 6.48 -7.81
N VAL A 68 -12.77 5.88 -7.42
CA VAL A 68 -12.72 4.59 -6.70
C VAL A 68 -12.41 4.74 -5.21
N VAL A 69 -11.87 5.89 -4.81
CA VAL A 69 -11.73 6.29 -3.40
C VAL A 69 -12.23 7.72 -3.27
N ASP A 70 -13.16 7.96 -2.33
CA ASP A 70 -13.56 9.30 -1.88
C ASP A 70 -13.54 9.31 -0.34
N PHE A 71 -12.35 9.53 0.20
CA PHE A 71 -12.08 9.50 1.63
C PHE A 71 -12.13 10.92 2.21
N LYS A 72 -12.79 11.06 3.35
CA LYS A 72 -12.81 12.29 4.15
C LYS A 72 -12.29 11.98 5.54
N ALA A 73 -11.28 12.72 5.98
CA ALA A 73 -10.79 12.61 7.34
C ALA A 73 -11.86 13.09 8.34
N PRO A 74 -11.88 12.57 9.57
CA PRO A 74 -12.67 13.15 10.66
C PRO A 74 -12.38 14.65 10.82
N ASP A 75 -13.33 15.39 11.42
CA ASP A 75 -13.14 16.79 11.75
C ASP A 75 -12.09 16.94 12.87
N SER A 76 -10.83 17.02 12.46
CA SER A 76 -9.64 17.05 13.30
C SER A 76 -8.71 18.15 12.83
N LYS A 77 -8.11 18.86 13.79
CA LYS A 77 -7.10 19.89 13.50
C LYS A 77 -5.82 19.33 12.88
N LEU A 78 -5.53 18.05 13.08
CA LEU A 78 -4.32 17.40 12.58
C LEU A 78 -4.52 16.66 11.26
N GLY A 79 -5.76 16.28 10.92
CA GLY A 79 -6.04 15.45 9.75
C GLY A 79 -5.46 14.03 9.86
N VAL A 80 -5.30 13.36 8.72
CA VAL A 80 -4.76 11.99 8.61
C VAL A 80 -3.49 12.00 7.78
N ARG A 81 -2.36 11.52 8.29
CA ARG A 81 -1.09 11.54 7.55
C ARG A 81 -1.03 10.50 6.42
N GLN A 82 -1.56 9.31 6.68
CA GLN A 82 -1.48 8.16 5.79
C GLN A 82 -2.79 7.39 5.81
N VAL A 83 -3.16 6.86 4.65
CA VAL A 83 -4.25 5.89 4.51
C VAL A 83 -3.75 4.63 3.82
N HIS A 84 -4.30 3.50 4.26
CA HIS A 84 -4.24 2.21 3.58
C HIS A 84 -5.67 1.71 3.47
N LEU A 85 -6.09 1.39 2.25
CA LEU A 85 -7.47 0.98 1.96
C LEU A 85 -7.41 -0.25 1.07
N GLU A 86 -8.20 -1.26 1.39
CA GLU A 86 -8.25 -2.54 0.68
C GLU A 86 -9.66 -2.74 0.11
N SER A 87 -9.75 -3.34 -1.07
CA SER A 87 -11.01 -3.85 -1.58
C SER A 87 -11.37 -5.16 -0.87
N PRO A 88 -12.62 -5.65 -0.95
CA PRO A 88 -12.89 -7.05 -0.67
C PRO A 88 -12.04 -7.99 -1.54
N GLU A 89 -11.91 -9.25 -1.11
CA GLU A 89 -11.13 -10.31 -1.74
C GLU A 89 -12.04 -11.33 -2.47
N PRO A 90 -12.67 -11.01 -3.61
CA PRO A 90 -13.45 -11.97 -4.36
C PRO A 90 -12.55 -12.98 -5.08
N LYS A 91 -13.04 -14.21 -5.24
CA LYS A 91 -12.42 -15.24 -6.10
C LYS A 91 -12.56 -14.94 -7.59
N ASP A 92 -13.52 -14.09 -7.96
CA ASP A 92 -13.72 -13.64 -9.34
C ASP A 92 -12.69 -12.57 -9.71
N LYS A 93 -11.55 -13.02 -10.24
CA LYS A 93 -10.45 -12.15 -10.67
C LYS A 93 -10.87 -11.21 -11.80
N ASP A 94 -11.79 -11.62 -12.66
CA ASP A 94 -12.25 -10.79 -13.77
C ASP A 94 -13.12 -9.64 -13.26
N ALA A 95 -13.89 -9.86 -12.18
CA ALA A 95 -14.61 -8.79 -11.50
C ALA A 95 -13.65 -7.73 -10.93
N ILE A 96 -12.57 -8.13 -10.23
CA ILE A 96 -11.55 -7.19 -9.71
C ILE A 96 -10.87 -6.43 -10.84
N ARG A 97 -10.42 -7.13 -11.89
CA ARG A 97 -9.72 -6.51 -13.02
C ARG A 97 -10.60 -5.55 -13.80
N LYS A 98 -11.89 -5.86 -13.90
CA LYS A 98 -12.88 -4.98 -14.56
C LYS A 98 -13.18 -3.75 -13.70
N ASP A 99 -13.33 -3.90 -12.39
CA ASP A 99 -13.62 -2.77 -11.50
C ASP A 99 -12.38 -1.90 -11.23
N PHE A 100 -11.18 -2.46 -11.34
CA PHE A 100 -9.91 -1.76 -11.20
C PHE A 100 -9.01 -2.00 -12.43
N PRO A 101 -9.27 -1.30 -13.54
CA PRO A 101 -8.55 -1.53 -14.80
C PRO A 101 -7.08 -1.12 -14.73
N GLU A 102 -6.23 -1.79 -15.51
CA GLU A 102 -4.84 -1.36 -15.68
C GLU A 102 -4.75 0.08 -16.20
N GLY A 103 -3.70 0.78 -15.79
CA GLY A 103 -3.39 2.13 -16.26
C GLY A 103 -3.13 3.12 -15.15
N THR A 104 -3.12 4.41 -15.50
CA THR A 104 -2.78 5.50 -14.58
C THR A 104 -3.95 5.90 -13.69
N TYR A 105 -3.76 5.74 -12.38
CA TYR A 105 -4.63 6.25 -11.34
C TYR A 105 -4.14 7.63 -10.88
N ARG A 106 -5.08 8.54 -10.63
CA ARG A 106 -4.79 9.92 -10.22
C ARG A 106 -5.28 10.16 -8.79
N PHE A 107 -4.36 10.63 -7.96
CA PHE A 107 -4.59 10.96 -6.56
C PHE A 107 -4.69 12.47 -6.42
N VAL A 108 -5.74 12.94 -5.74
CA VAL A 108 -5.93 14.34 -5.39
C VAL A 108 -6.35 14.41 -3.92
N ALA A 109 -5.68 15.25 -3.13
CA ALA A 109 -6.01 15.43 -1.72
C ALA A 109 -5.97 16.91 -1.34
N SER A 110 -6.59 17.23 -0.20
CA SER A 110 -6.43 18.51 0.48
C SER A 110 -5.79 18.28 1.84
N THR A 111 -4.94 19.19 2.31
CA THR A 111 -4.33 19.15 3.65
C THR A 111 -5.08 20.03 4.65
N THR A 112 -4.71 19.97 5.92
CA THR A 112 -5.23 20.85 6.98
C THR A 112 -4.90 22.33 6.78
N ALA A 113 -3.87 22.66 6.00
CA ALA A 113 -3.55 24.04 5.61
C ALA A 113 -4.31 24.50 4.35
N GLY A 114 -5.16 23.63 3.76
CA GLY A 114 -5.85 23.91 2.50
C GLY A 114 -4.97 23.79 1.25
N THR A 115 -3.78 23.18 1.38
CA THR A 115 -2.92 22.86 0.23
C THR A 115 -3.50 21.67 -0.53
N ALA A 116 -3.47 21.74 -1.86
CA ALA A 116 -3.85 20.62 -2.71
C ALA A 116 -2.63 19.75 -3.01
N LEU A 117 -2.76 18.44 -2.83
CA LEU A 117 -1.76 17.45 -3.25
C LEU A 117 -2.21 16.74 -4.51
N ARG A 118 -1.27 16.45 -5.41
CA ARG A 118 -1.50 15.59 -6.58
C ARG A 118 -0.44 14.50 -6.70
N GLY A 119 -0.88 13.34 -7.17
CA GLY A 119 -0.01 12.19 -7.42
C GLY A 119 -0.60 11.29 -8.49
N GLN A 120 0.23 10.46 -9.09
CA GLN A 120 -0.19 9.44 -10.04
C GLN A 120 0.63 8.18 -9.83
N THR A 121 0.01 7.03 -10.08
CA THR A 121 0.68 5.73 -10.15
C THR A 121 -0.01 4.87 -11.21
N THR A 122 0.64 3.80 -11.63
CA THR A 122 0.10 2.87 -12.63
C THR A 122 -0.13 1.52 -12.01
N LEU A 123 -1.36 1.00 -12.13
CA LEU A 123 -1.67 -0.38 -11.83
C LEU A 123 -1.41 -1.24 -13.06
N SER A 124 -0.70 -2.34 -12.89
CA SER A 124 -0.73 -3.49 -13.80
C SER A 124 -1.42 -4.66 -13.12
N HIS A 125 -2.01 -5.56 -13.88
CA HIS A 125 -2.53 -6.84 -13.42
C HIS A 125 -1.49 -7.97 -13.53
N LYS A 126 -0.27 -7.64 -13.95
CA LYS A 126 0.86 -8.58 -13.96
C LYS A 126 1.30 -8.85 -12.52
N LEU A 127 1.19 -10.12 -12.13
CA LEU A 127 1.66 -10.62 -10.84
C LEU A 127 3.08 -11.21 -10.96
N PRO A 128 3.90 -11.16 -9.91
CA PRO A 128 5.13 -11.94 -9.85
C PRO A 128 4.84 -13.44 -9.79
N ASP A 129 5.82 -14.28 -10.09
CA ASP A 129 5.69 -15.73 -9.85
C ASP A 129 5.48 -15.98 -8.34
N ALA A 130 4.72 -17.03 -8.00
CA ALA A 130 4.53 -17.42 -6.62
C ALA A 130 5.83 -17.99 -6.01
N PRO A 131 6.13 -17.69 -4.73
CA PRO A 131 7.09 -18.49 -3.96
C PRO A 131 6.53 -19.90 -3.71
N SER A 132 7.29 -20.79 -3.07
CA SER A 132 6.75 -22.08 -2.59
C SER A 132 7.29 -22.49 -1.22
N PHE A 133 6.45 -23.08 -0.38
CA PHE A 133 6.82 -23.53 0.95
C PHE A 133 7.91 -24.61 0.92
N VAL A 134 8.84 -24.53 1.88
CA VAL A 134 9.82 -25.57 2.19
C VAL A 134 9.69 -25.99 3.66
N GLN A 135 9.60 -25.05 4.59
CA GLN A 135 9.38 -25.33 6.01
C GLN A 135 8.75 -24.10 6.72
N PRO A 136 7.83 -24.28 7.69
CA PRO A 136 7.04 -25.50 7.90
C PRO A 136 6.32 -25.91 6.60
N GLN A 137 6.01 -27.20 6.50
CA GLN A 137 5.11 -27.65 5.43
C GLN A 137 3.71 -27.11 5.71
N PRO A 138 2.87 -26.98 4.67
CA PRO A 138 1.48 -26.60 4.89
C PRO A 138 0.78 -27.49 5.92
N ASP A 139 -0.02 -26.87 6.79
CA ASP A 139 -0.76 -27.51 7.88
C ASP A 139 0.11 -28.27 8.91
N ALA A 140 1.41 -27.94 8.99
CA ALA A 140 2.32 -28.63 9.89
C ALA A 140 1.84 -28.53 11.35
N THR A 141 1.94 -29.65 12.07
CA THR A 141 1.66 -29.72 13.50
C THR A 141 2.94 -29.91 14.30
N ASN A 142 2.87 -29.67 15.61
CA ASN A 142 4.00 -29.82 16.52
C ASN A 142 5.23 -28.96 16.15
N VAL A 143 4.99 -27.77 15.59
CA VAL A 143 6.04 -26.82 15.19
C VAL A 143 6.70 -26.20 16.44
N PRO A 144 8.04 -26.12 16.52
CA PRO A 144 8.69 -25.56 17.70
C PRO A 144 8.36 -24.08 17.89
N VAL A 145 8.19 -23.67 19.15
CA VAL A 145 7.92 -22.25 19.52
C VAL A 145 9.18 -21.40 19.64
N LYS A 146 10.36 -22.03 19.59
CA LYS A 146 11.67 -21.37 19.67
C LYS A 146 12.52 -21.78 18.48
N SER A 147 13.33 -20.84 18.00
CA SER A 147 14.25 -21.05 16.87
C SER A 147 13.56 -21.63 15.64
N LEU A 148 12.27 -21.32 15.44
CA LEU A 148 11.54 -21.74 14.24
C LEU A 148 12.16 -21.03 13.03
N GLN A 149 12.68 -21.80 12.10
CA GLN A 149 13.13 -21.31 10.82
C GLN A 149 12.07 -21.59 9.76
N ILE A 150 11.46 -20.52 9.25
CA ILE A 150 10.62 -20.56 8.06
C ILE A 150 11.56 -20.56 6.84
N ARG A 151 11.27 -21.39 5.84
CA ARG A 151 12.05 -21.58 4.61
C ARG A 151 11.09 -21.70 3.42
N TRP A 152 11.47 -21.10 2.30
CA TRP A 152 10.70 -21.13 1.06
C TRP A 152 11.64 -21.10 -0.14
N ARG A 153 11.13 -21.44 -1.33
CA ARG A 153 11.79 -21.10 -2.59
C ARG A 153 11.32 -19.72 -3.02
N PRO A 154 12.20 -18.71 -3.12
CA PRO A 154 11.80 -17.37 -3.51
C PRO A 154 11.47 -17.30 -5.00
N ALA A 155 10.48 -16.47 -5.32
CA ALA A 155 10.28 -16.00 -6.69
C ALA A 155 11.46 -15.12 -7.15
N LYS A 156 11.72 -15.12 -8.46
CA LYS A 156 12.82 -14.33 -9.06
C LYS A 156 12.30 -13.00 -9.59
N GLY A 157 13.19 -12.01 -9.71
CA GLY A 157 12.88 -10.72 -10.34
C GLY A 157 11.95 -9.81 -9.53
N VAL A 158 11.78 -10.11 -8.24
CA VAL A 158 10.95 -9.34 -7.30
C VAL A 158 11.77 -8.24 -6.61
N ALA A 159 11.08 -7.24 -6.07
CA ALA A 159 11.70 -6.16 -5.30
C ALA A 159 12.04 -6.59 -3.87
N LYS A 160 11.18 -7.43 -3.27
CA LYS A 160 11.30 -7.90 -1.89
C LYS A 160 10.49 -9.17 -1.67
N GLN A 161 10.77 -9.84 -0.55
CA GLN A 161 9.92 -10.88 0.02
C GLN A 161 9.21 -10.29 1.26
N LEU A 162 8.03 -10.78 1.59
CA LEU A 162 7.32 -10.45 2.82
C LEU A 162 6.99 -11.73 3.57
N VAL A 163 7.23 -11.74 4.88
CA VAL A 163 6.75 -12.80 5.77
C VAL A 163 5.73 -12.20 6.72
N VAL A 164 4.57 -12.84 6.82
CA VAL A 164 3.50 -12.53 7.76
C VAL A 164 3.22 -13.77 8.61
N ILE A 165 3.18 -13.62 9.92
CA ILE A 165 2.75 -14.67 10.84
C ILE A 165 1.68 -14.09 11.74
N GLU A 166 0.50 -14.69 11.75
CA GLU A 166 -0.64 -14.17 12.47
C GLU A 166 -1.24 -15.21 13.42
N HIS A 167 -1.62 -14.77 14.61
CA HIS A 167 -2.56 -15.47 15.48
C HIS A 167 -3.90 -14.72 15.47
N GLU A 168 -4.75 -15.08 14.50
CA GLU A 168 -6.04 -14.43 14.22
C GLU A 168 -6.90 -14.23 15.48
N PRO A 169 -7.03 -15.21 16.41
CA PRO A 169 -7.89 -15.02 17.60
C PRO A 169 -7.47 -13.87 18.51
N THR A 170 -6.21 -13.44 18.45
CA THR A 170 -5.70 -12.29 19.22
C THR A 170 -5.40 -11.07 18.35
N GLY A 171 -5.40 -11.20 17.02
CA GLY A 171 -4.90 -10.19 16.10
C GLY A 171 -3.39 -9.90 16.25
N ASN A 172 -2.63 -10.83 16.85
CA ASN A 172 -1.18 -10.65 16.96
C ASN A 172 -0.54 -10.99 15.62
N GLU A 173 0.10 -10.01 15.01
CA GLU A 173 0.79 -10.15 13.73
C GLU A 173 2.29 -9.87 13.86
N PHE A 174 3.09 -10.65 13.16
CA PHE A 174 4.47 -10.32 12.85
C PHE A 174 4.62 -10.15 11.34
N ARG A 175 5.08 -8.97 10.90
CA ARG A 175 5.25 -8.63 9.48
C ARG A 175 6.67 -8.14 9.21
N MET A 176 7.35 -8.73 8.23
CA MET A 176 8.73 -8.39 7.89
C MET A 176 8.98 -8.34 6.38
N ASN A 177 9.42 -7.17 5.90
CA ASN A 177 9.98 -7.05 4.55
C ASN A 177 11.43 -7.55 4.54
N LEU A 178 11.77 -8.39 3.58
CA LEU A 178 13.07 -9.01 3.43
C LEU A 178 13.67 -8.71 2.05
N PRO A 179 15.01 -8.72 1.90
CA PRO A 179 15.66 -8.62 0.60
C PRO A 179 15.11 -9.66 -0.40
N PRO A 180 15.13 -9.37 -1.71
CA PRO A 180 14.44 -10.18 -2.72
C PRO A 180 14.96 -11.62 -2.84
N ALA A 181 16.24 -11.86 -2.53
CA ALA A 181 16.85 -13.19 -2.57
C ALA A 181 16.64 -14.01 -1.28
N SER A 182 15.93 -13.48 -0.28
CA SER A 182 15.72 -14.18 0.99
C SER A 182 14.89 -15.44 0.79
N ALA A 183 15.34 -16.54 1.39
CA ALA A 183 14.70 -17.86 1.29
C ALA A 183 14.45 -18.49 2.67
N ALA A 184 14.74 -17.74 3.74
CA ALA A 184 14.52 -18.17 5.10
C ALA A 184 14.35 -16.97 6.04
N PHE A 185 13.63 -17.20 7.13
CA PHE A 185 13.42 -16.25 8.21
C PHE A 185 13.37 -17.00 9.54
N VAL A 186 14.06 -16.50 10.57
CA VAL A 186 14.01 -17.07 11.92
C VAL A 186 13.00 -16.27 12.73
N VAL A 187 11.94 -16.94 13.18
CA VAL A 187 10.91 -16.30 14.01
C VAL A 187 11.52 -15.90 15.34
N PRO A 188 11.36 -14.64 15.78
CA PRO A 188 11.85 -14.21 17.08
C PRO A 188 11.27 -15.05 18.20
N ASP A 189 12.14 -15.58 19.07
CA ASP A 189 11.73 -16.29 20.27
C ASP A 189 10.80 -15.41 21.12
N GLY A 190 9.70 -16.00 21.59
CA GLY A 190 8.69 -15.31 22.40
C GLY A 190 7.49 -14.78 21.61
N PHE A 191 7.55 -14.76 20.27
CA PHE A 191 6.35 -14.46 19.45
C PHE A 191 5.35 -15.63 19.45
N LEU A 192 5.85 -16.86 19.31
CA LEU A 192 5.03 -18.06 19.27
C LEU A 192 4.72 -18.58 20.67
N SER A 193 3.46 -18.93 20.89
CA SER A 193 2.98 -19.59 22.10
C SER A 193 2.71 -21.09 21.83
N PRO A 194 2.91 -21.98 22.82
CA PRO A 194 2.66 -23.41 22.65
C PRO A 194 1.18 -23.75 22.41
N GLY A 195 0.93 -24.82 21.64
CA GLY A 195 -0.40 -25.37 21.39
C GLY A 195 -1.35 -24.44 20.65
N ARG A 196 -0.84 -23.54 19.80
CA ARG A 196 -1.63 -22.57 19.05
C ARG A 196 -1.49 -22.75 17.55
N LYS A 197 -2.58 -22.47 16.83
CA LYS A 197 -2.62 -22.39 15.37
C LYS A 197 -2.22 -20.98 14.93
N TYR A 198 -1.37 -20.86 13.93
CA TYR A 198 -0.95 -19.59 13.32
C TYR A 198 -1.15 -19.67 11.82
N LYS A 199 -1.53 -18.55 11.21
CA LYS A 199 -1.48 -18.35 9.76
C LYS A 199 -0.09 -17.86 9.38
N LEU A 200 0.47 -18.38 8.29
CA LEU A 200 1.75 -18.01 7.72
C LEU A 200 1.55 -17.60 6.27
N GLY A 201 1.86 -16.34 5.96
CA GLY A 201 1.91 -15.80 4.61
C GLY A 201 3.36 -15.55 4.16
N ILE A 202 3.68 -15.91 2.92
CA ILE A 202 4.93 -15.53 2.26
C ILE A 202 4.59 -14.88 0.92
N SER A 203 4.92 -13.60 0.78
CA SER A 203 4.63 -12.83 -0.43
C SER A 203 5.89 -12.56 -1.24
N ALA A 204 5.81 -12.82 -2.54
CA ALA A 204 6.70 -12.25 -3.55
C ALA A 204 6.14 -10.90 -3.99
N VAL A 205 6.91 -9.81 -3.89
CA VAL A 205 6.43 -8.46 -4.23
C VAL A 205 7.23 -7.87 -5.38
N SER A 206 6.60 -7.53 -6.49
CA SER A 206 7.23 -6.94 -7.67
C SER A 206 7.63 -5.47 -7.48
N ASN A 207 8.37 -4.92 -8.45
CA ASN A 207 8.87 -3.54 -8.39
C ASN A 207 7.76 -2.47 -8.46
N ASP A 208 6.62 -2.80 -9.05
CA ASP A 208 5.41 -1.98 -9.07
C ASP A 208 4.53 -2.17 -7.82
N GLY A 209 4.90 -3.10 -6.93
CA GLY A 209 4.25 -3.31 -5.64
C GLY A 209 3.16 -4.38 -5.63
N ASN A 210 2.82 -4.96 -6.79
CA ASN A 210 1.94 -6.14 -6.84
C ASN A 210 2.56 -7.33 -6.10
N SER A 211 1.70 -8.20 -5.57
CA SER A 211 2.13 -9.31 -4.73
C SER A 211 1.43 -10.61 -5.07
N THR A 212 2.18 -11.71 -4.99
CA THR A 212 1.62 -13.06 -4.97
C THR A 212 1.99 -13.70 -3.66
N VAL A 213 0.98 -14.14 -2.92
CA VAL A 213 1.07 -14.70 -1.58
C VAL A 213 0.81 -16.19 -1.66
N ILE A 214 1.68 -16.96 -1.01
CA ILE A 214 1.32 -18.31 -0.57
C ILE A 214 1.01 -18.25 0.91
N GLU A 215 -0.03 -18.97 1.33
CA GLU A 215 -0.42 -19.04 2.72
C GLU A 215 -0.68 -20.46 3.19
N THR A 216 -0.51 -20.65 4.49
CA THR A 216 -0.87 -21.89 5.15
C THR A 216 -1.05 -21.68 6.64
N ASP A 217 -1.61 -22.68 7.30
CA ASP A 217 -1.63 -22.78 8.73
C ASP A 217 -0.48 -23.65 9.27
N PHE A 218 -0.09 -23.40 10.52
CA PHE A 218 0.67 -24.36 11.29
C PHE A 218 0.28 -24.33 12.77
N THR A 219 0.43 -25.46 13.45
CA THR A 219 0.15 -25.57 14.89
C THR A 219 1.43 -25.83 15.67
N THR A 220 1.69 -24.99 16.67
CA THR A 220 2.87 -25.13 17.53
C THR A 220 2.75 -26.33 18.46
N ALA A 221 3.90 -26.88 18.87
CA ALA A 221 3.99 -27.94 19.86
C ALA A 221 3.30 -27.54 21.16
N SER A 222 2.61 -28.49 21.79
CA SER A 222 2.08 -28.30 23.15
C SER A 222 3.22 -28.03 24.12
N GLY A 223 3.03 -27.09 25.05
CA GLY A 223 4.00 -26.84 26.10
C GLY A 223 4.18 -28.10 26.95
N LYS A 224 5.42 -28.52 27.18
CA LYS A 224 5.71 -29.43 28.28
C LYS A 224 5.84 -28.64 29.57
#